data_AF-A0A816EIJ2-F1
#
_entry.id   AF-A0A816EIJ2-F1
#
_cell.length_a   1.000
_cell.length_b   1.000
_cell.length_c   1.000
_cell.angle_alpha   90.00
_cell.angle_beta   90.00
_cell.angle_gamma   90.00
#
_symmetry.space_group_name_H-M   'P 1'
#
loop_
_entity.id
_entity.type
_entity.pdbx_description
1 polymer ?
#
loop_
_entity_poly.entity_id
_entity_poly.type
_entity_poly.pdbx_seq_one_letter_code
_entity_poly.pdbx_strand_id
1 'polypeptide(L)'
;MSIVKSSKNKDQILLSGYRYRRANESQIIWRCCRNDCASRSFYSPWFNSEKTYYYQATAQSNRIYTTGTVTLGSTTTDNYSYGNKLTDMDVPNIIYNSIYNGKLPNDPNSIYLMLSSPDVMESSSPGASFCSQYCGYHTYFSVGSTIYIYGFIENPLNCMDGCAVYNYNVSPNSDVGIDAMLSPIAHELVEAKSDPYLDAWGDSNGEENADKCAYTYGTLYRLSNGAHYNMVVGGSAYLIQRNWDANLQQCAVSA
;
A
#
# COMPACT_ATOMS: atom_id res chain seq x y z
N MET A 1 -8.06 -4.03 -0.42
CA MET A 1 -7.72 -2.59 -0.52
C MET A 1 -8.44 -1.97 -1.73
N SER A 2 -9.05 -0.77 -1.61
CA SER A 2 -9.77 -0.05 -2.70
C SER A 2 -10.10 1.44 -2.35
N ILE A 3 -9.92 2.41 -3.27
CA ILE A 3 -9.75 3.87 -3.05
C ILE A 3 -10.49 4.89 -4.02
N VAL A 4 -11.63 5.54 -3.64
CA VAL A 4 -12.52 6.48 -4.45
C VAL A 4 -13.45 7.42 -3.61
N LYS A 5 -13.80 8.70 -3.86
CA LYS A 5 -13.58 9.73 -4.92
C LYS A 5 -13.85 11.18 -4.42
N SER A 6 -13.25 12.16 -5.12
CA SER A 6 -13.84 13.39 -5.72
C SER A 6 -14.52 14.53 -4.91
N SER A 7 -14.34 15.72 -5.50
CA SER A 7 -15.17 16.94 -5.51
C SER A 7 -14.78 18.08 -4.54
N LYS A 8 -14.55 19.26 -5.15
CA LYS A 8 -14.13 20.56 -4.57
C LYS A 8 -12.70 20.60 -3.99
N ASN A 9 -11.72 20.61 -4.89
CA ASN A 9 -10.34 21.13 -4.73
C ASN A 9 -9.55 20.67 -3.47
N LYS A 10 -9.80 19.46 -2.96
CA LYS A 10 -8.93 18.76 -2.00
C LYS A 10 -8.97 17.26 -2.27
N ASP A 11 -7.79 16.67 -2.39
CA ASP A 11 -7.53 15.31 -2.87
C ASP A 11 -7.97 14.26 -1.83
N GLN A 12 -8.45 13.07 -2.24
CA GLN A 12 -9.17 12.14 -1.37
C GLN A 12 -8.94 10.66 -1.71
N ILE A 13 -8.32 9.92 -0.81
CA ILE A 13 -8.47 8.45 -0.74
C ILE A 13 -9.81 8.07 -0.09
N LEU A 14 -10.21 6.81 -0.30
CA LEU A 14 -11.22 6.12 0.48
C LEU A 14 -10.64 4.78 0.95
N LEU A 15 -11.04 4.31 2.12
CA LEU A 15 -10.62 3.02 2.66
C LEU A 15 -11.74 2.51 3.57
N SER A 16 -12.09 1.23 3.47
CA SER A 16 -13.19 0.59 4.20
C SER A 16 -14.55 1.31 4.13
N GLY A 17 -14.79 2.14 3.11
CA GLY A 17 -16.01 2.94 2.93
C GLY A 17 -15.97 4.35 3.52
N TYR A 18 -14.87 4.74 4.16
CA TYR A 18 -14.66 6.08 4.71
C TYR A 18 -14.01 7.00 3.68
N ARG A 19 -14.47 8.25 3.57
CA ARG A 19 -13.81 9.28 2.75
C ARG A 19 -12.68 9.92 3.56
N TYR A 20 -11.57 10.23 2.93
CA TYR A 20 -10.45 10.97 3.53
C TYR A 20 -10.24 12.29 2.80
N ARG A 21 -9.42 13.19 3.35
CA ARG A 21 -8.97 14.41 2.64
C ARG A 21 -7.49 14.65 2.87
N ARG A 22 -6.82 15.16 1.84
CA ARG A 22 -5.57 15.91 1.93
C ARG A 22 -5.83 17.16 2.77
N ALA A 23 -5.08 17.29 3.86
CA ALA A 23 -5.20 18.44 4.75
C ALA A 23 -4.65 19.71 4.07
N ASN A 24 -3.44 19.58 3.53
CA ASN A 24 -2.57 20.58 2.92
C ASN A 24 -1.50 19.84 2.08
N GLU A 25 -0.43 20.50 1.65
CA GLU A 25 0.48 19.91 0.66
C GLU A 25 1.24 18.67 1.18
N SER A 26 1.71 18.74 2.44
CA SER A 26 2.06 17.68 3.44
C SER A 26 2.42 16.25 2.99
N GLN A 27 3.57 15.76 3.48
CA GLN A 27 4.18 14.45 3.18
C GLN A 27 3.42 13.19 3.64
N ILE A 28 2.48 13.30 4.58
CA ILE A 28 1.60 12.18 4.93
C ILE A 28 0.17 12.62 4.75
N ILE A 29 -0.48 12.02 3.77
CA ILE A 29 -1.93 12.02 3.64
C ILE A 29 -2.39 10.77 4.43
N TRP A 30 -3.30 10.84 5.42
CA TRP A 30 -4.74 11.04 5.26
C TRP A 30 -5.43 11.47 6.57
N ARG A 31 -6.66 12.01 6.46
CA ARG A 31 -7.57 12.23 7.61
C ARG A 31 -9.00 11.78 7.32
N CYS A 32 -9.57 10.94 8.19
CA CYS A 32 -10.96 10.44 8.08
C CYS A 32 -11.99 11.61 8.12
N CYS A 33 -12.98 11.60 7.23
CA CYS A 33 -13.94 12.71 7.09
C CYS A 33 -15.01 12.82 8.19
N ARG A 34 -15.17 11.81 9.05
CA ARG A 34 -16.14 11.78 10.18
C ARG A 34 -15.59 10.94 11.34
N ASN A 35 -16.16 11.13 12.52
CA ASN A 35 -15.72 10.51 13.79
C ASN A 35 -16.02 8.99 13.90
N ASP A 36 -16.22 8.29 12.78
CA ASP A 36 -16.92 7.01 12.72
C ASP A 36 -16.15 5.98 11.87
N CYS A 37 -14.81 6.05 11.93
CA CYS A 37 -13.90 5.20 11.15
C CYS A 37 -13.74 3.76 11.71
N ALA A 38 -14.47 3.39 12.78
CA ALA A 38 -14.35 2.10 13.45
C ALA A 38 -15.19 0.98 12.79
N SER A 39 -14.75 -0.28 12.93
CA SER A 39 -15.54 -1.50 12.64
C SER A 39 -16.00 -1.77 11.18
N ARG A 40 -15.11 -1.63 10.19
CA ARG A 40 -15.33 -2.17 8.83
C ARG A 40 -14.17 -3.02 8.32
N SER A 41 -14.27 -4.33 8.57
CA SER A 41 -13.40 -5.35 7.99
C SER A 41 -13.54 -5.41 6.46
N PHE A 42 -12.42 -5.59 5.77
CA PHE A 42 -12.39 -5.64 4.31
C PHE A 42 -12.45 -7.08 3.80
N TYR A 43 -13.26 -7.33 2.76
CA TYR A 43 -13.29 -8.60 2.04
C TYR A 43 -13.33 -8.30 0.54
N SER A 44 -12.29 -8.71 -0.19
CA SER A 44 -12.37 -8.93 -1.63
C SER A 44 -11.69 -10.26 -1.96
N PRO A 45 -12.11 -10.94 -3.04
CA PRO A 45 -11.40 -12.10 -3.55
C PRO A 45 -9.91 -11.88 -3.78
N TRP A 46 -9.49 -10.67 -4.14
CA TRP A 46 -8.06 -10.33 -4.27
C TRP A 46 -7.28 -10.55 -2.97
N PHE A 47 -7.84 -10.19 -1.81
CA PHE A 47 -7.19 -10.34 -0.49
C PHE A 47 -7.46 -11.72 0.16
N ASN A 48 -8.02 -12.68 -0.60
CA ASN A 48 -8.14 -14.07 -0.13
C ASN A 48 -6.86 -14.87 -0.37
N SER A 49 -6.03 -14.50 -1.34
CA SER A 49 -4.69 -15.06 -1.59
C SER A 49 -3.86 -15.12 -0.30
N GLU A 50 -3.99 -14.09 0.54
CA GLU A 50 -3.33 -13.98 1.84
C GLU A 50 -3.55 -15.17 2.77
N LYS A 51 -4.72 -15.81 2.66
CA LYS A 51 -5.11 -16.98 3.48
C LYS A 51 -4.47 -18.28 2.98
N THR A 52 -3.74 -18.23 1.86
CA THR A 52 -3.01 -19.38 1.31
C THR A 52 -1.60 -19.50 1.89
N TYR A 53 -1.01 -18.40 2.37
CA TYR A 53 0.26 -18.39 3.09
C TYR A 53 0.13 -18.97 4.50
N TYR A 54 1.20 -19.62 4.97
CA TYR A 54 1.26 -20.28 6.27
C TYR A 54 2.68 -20.38 6.81
N TYR A 55 2.81 -20.38 8.13
CA TYR A 55 4.02 -20.84 8.83
C TYR A 55 3.98 -22.36 9.02
N GLN A 56 5.14 -23.03 8.87
CA GLN A 56 5.28 -24.47 9.13
C GLN A 56 6.71 -24.78 9.60
N ALA A 57 6.90 -25.05 10.89
CA ALA A 57 8.24 -25.17 11.51
C ALA A 57 9.11 -26.31 10.92
N THR A 58 8.49 -27.40 10.47
CA THR A 58 9.13 -28.49 9.72
C THR A 58 8.12 -29.04 8.70
N ALA A 59 8.56 -29.78 7.69
CA ALA A 59 7.67 -30.39 6.69
C ALA A 59 6.59 -31.34 7.29
N GLN A 60 6.79 -31.82 8.53
CA GLN A 60 5.86 -32.69 9.27
C GLN A 60 5.01 -31.93 10.30
N SER A 61 5.30 -30.64 10.55
CA SER A 61 4.51 -29.81 11.46
C SER A 61 3.17 -29.41 10.84
N ASN A 62 2.17 -29.12 11.67
CA ASN A 62 0.92 -28.53 11.20
C ASN A 62 1.17 -27.14 10.58
N ARG A 63 0.46 -26.83 9.48
CA ARG A 63 0.47 -25.50 8.87
C ARG A 63 -0.36 -24.53 9.69
N ILE A 64 0.20 -23.37 10.02
CA ILE A 64 -0.48 -22.25 10.67
C ILE A 64 -0.69 -21.16 9.62
N TYR A 65 -1.85 -21.17 8.96
CA TYR A 65 -2.20 -20.21 7.92
C TYR A 65 -2.32 -18.78 8.47
N THR A 66 -2.03 -17.77 7.64
CA THR A 66 -2.30 -16.38 8.06
C THR A 66 -3.80 -16.20 8.27
N THR A 67 -4.17 -15.40 9.27
CA THR A 67 -5.56 -15.11 9.60
C THR A 67 -5.79 -13.60 9.72
N GLY A 68 -7.03 -13.20 9.96
CA GLY A 68 -7.41 -11.79 10.09
C GLY A 68 -7.49 -11.03 8.77
N THR A 69 -8.11 -9.85 8.85
CA THR A 69 -8.20 -8.86 7.77
C THR A 69 -7.39 -7.64 8.19
N VAL A 70 -6.57 -7.08 7.30
CA VAL A 70 -6.01 -5.74 7.54
C VAL A 70 -7.16 -4.74 7.65
N THR A 71 -7.17 -3.96 8.73
CA THR A 71 -8.09 -2.85 8.98
C THR A 71 -7.29 -1.60 9.28
N LEU A 72 -7.70 -0.46 8.73
CA LEU A 72 -7.03 0.80 9.04
C LEU A 72 -7.18 1.15 10.53
N GLY A 73 -6.07 1.51 11.18
CA GLY A 73 -6.04 2.11 12.51
C GLY A 73 -6.26 3.62 12.48
N SER A 74 -5.52 4.36 13.31
CA SER A 74 -5.48 5.83 13.24
C SER A 74 -4.70 6.32 12.01
N THR A 75 -4.96 7.54 11.58
CA THR A 75 -4.15 8.22 10.56
C THR A 75 -3.65 9.57 11.07
N THR A 76 -2.48 9.99 10.56
CA THR A 76 -1.83 11.26 10.89
C THR A 76 -1.46 12.00 9.60
N THR A 77 -1.05 13.26 9.74
CA THR A 77 -0.38 14.03 8.69
C THR A 77 0.91 14.60 9.25
N ASP A 78 2.00 14.49 8.49
CA ASP A 78 3.24 15.22 8.75
C ASP A 78 3.46 16.36 7.75
N ASN A 79 3.95 17.48 8.27
CA ASN A 79 4.00 18.76 7.56
C ASN A 79 5.45 19.13 7.19
N TYR A 80 6.14 18.22 6.50
CA TYR A 80 7.53 18.40 6.07
C TYR A 80 8.53 18.51 7.22
N SER A 81 8.39 17.69 8.27
CA SER A 81 9.30 17.71 9.43
C SER A 81 10.77 17.43 9.07
N TYR A 82 11.02 16.72 7.96
CA TYR A 82 12.36 16.48 7.39
C TYR A 82 12.56 17.15 6.02
N GLY A 83 11.68 18.10 5.64
CA GLY A 83 11.68 18.69 4.29
C GLY A 83 11.16 17.72 3.22
N ASN A 84 11.19 18.12 1.94
CA ASN A 84 10.61 17.35 0.84
C ASN A 84 11.60 16.41 0.11
N LYS A 85 12.80 16.24 0.67
CA LYS A 85 13.81 15.28 0.20
C LYS A 85 14.20 14.38 1.37
N LEU A 86 13.66 13.17 1.37
CA LEU A 86 13.86 12.22 2.47
C LEU A 86 15.12 11.38 2.24
N THR A 87 15.72 10.95 3.33
CA THR A 87 16.66 9.83 3.36
C THR A 87 15.98 8.54 3.86
N ASP A 88 16.62 7.39 3.63
CA ASP A 88 16.13 6.05 4.04
C ASP A 88 15.83 5.98 5.56
N MET A 89 16.48 6.84 6.36
CA MET A 89 16.25 6.96 7.81
C MET A 89 15.15 7.95 8.18
N ASP A 90 14.79 8.89 7.32
CA ASP A 90 13.78 9.92 7.64
C ASP A 90 12.36 9.35 7.62
N VAL A 91 12.07 8.39 6.73
CA VAL A 91 10.78 7.68 6.70
C VAL A 91 10.48 6.96 8.03
N PRO A 92 11.33 6.03 8.55
CA PRO A 92 11.08 5.40 9.83
C PRO A 92 11.15 6.40 11.00
N ASN A 93 11.98 7.46 10.92
CA ASN A 93 11.96 8.54 11.92
C ASN A 93 10.61 9.28 11.96
N ILE A 94 10.02 9.61 10.82
CA ILE A 94 8.71 10.30 10.72
C ILE A 94 7.59 9.42 11.32
N ILE A 95 7.64 8.11 11.05
CA ILE A 95 6.70 7.13 11.59
C ILE A 95 6.88 7.01 13.10
N TYR A 96 8.09 6.78 13.60
CA TYR A 96 8.36 6.66 15.03
C TYR A 96 8.04 7.94 15.79
N ASN A 97 8.37 9.12 15.25
CA ASN A 97 7.97 10.41 15.82
C ASN A 97 6.44 10.56 15.90
N SER A 98 5.69 9.98 14.96
CA SER A 98 4.22 9.99 15.00
C SER A 98 3.65 9.04 16.06
N ILE A 99 4.30 7.90 16.32
CA ILE A 99 3.97 6.98 17.42
C ILE A 99 4.32 7.61 18.77
N TYR A 100 5.56 8.09 18.93
CA TYR A 100 6.08 8.66 20.18
C TYR A 100 5.29 9.89 20.66
N ASN A 101 4.87 10.76 19.73
CA ASN A 101 4.02 11.91 20.04
C ASN A 101 2.52 11.58 20.12
N GLY A 102 2.14 10.30 20.15
CA GLY A 102 0.75 9.85 20.33
C GLY A 102 -0.20 10.18 19.18
N LYS A 103 0.32 10.51 17.98
CA LYS A 103 -0.50 10.73 16.78
C LYS A 103 -0.98 9.41 16.16
N LEU A 104 -0.18 8.35 16.32
CA LEU A 104 -0.48 6.98 15.96
C LEU A 104 -0.40 6.08 17.21
N PRO A 105 -1.12 4.95 17.26
CA PRO A 105 -0.94 3.94 18.31
C PRO A 105 0.50 3.42 18.35
N ASN A 106 0.94 2.96 19.52
CA ASN A 106 2.09 2.08 19.61
C ASN A 106 1.59 0.64 19.59
N ASP A 107 1.63 0.02 18.42
CA ASP A 107 1.29 -1.39 18.20
C ASP A 107 2.29 -2.03 17.22
N PRO A 108 3.16 -2.96 17.65
CA PRO A 108 4.09 -3.66 16.76
C PRO A 108 3.42 -4.69 15.85
N ASN A 109 2.12 -4.98 16.02
CA ASN A 109 1.35 -5.87 15.14
C ASN A 109 0.71 -5.10 13.95
N SER A 110 0.91 -3.78 13.86
CA SER A 110 0.39 -2.93 12.81
C SER A 110 1.47 -2.62 11.75
N ILE A 111 1.05 -2.57 10.48
CA ILE A 111 1.88 -2.10 9.35
C ILE A 111 1.69 -0.58 9.22
N TYR A 112 2.76 0.19 9.39
CA TYR A 112 2.74 1.65 9.33
C TYR A 112 3.00 2.14 7.89
N LEU A 113 1.93 2.32 7.12
CA LEU A 113 2.05 2.77 5.72
C LEU A 113 2.13 4.30 5.61
N MET A 114 3.26 4.82 5.13
CA MET A 114 3.49 6.23 4.80
C MET A 114 3.28 6.47 3.30
N LEU A 115 2.55 7.54 2.95
CA LEU A 115 2.10 7.83 1.59
C LEU A 115 2.46 9.27 1.23
N SER A 116 3.41 9.45 0.31
CA SER A 116 4.01 10.75 -0.01
C SER A 116 3.06 11.70 -0.77
N SER A 117 3.42 12.99 -0.77
CA SER A 117 2.85 13.98 -1.69
C SER A 117 3.69 14.06 -2.97
N PRO A 118 3.14 14.49 -4.12
CA PRO A 118 3.85 14.56 -5.41
C PRO A 118 5.20 15.30 -5.41
N ASP A 119 5.39 16.23 -4.48
CA ASP A 119 6.58 17.06 -4.34
C ASP A 119 7.62 16.50 -3.36
N VAL A 120 7.34 15.35 -2.74
CA VAL A 120 8.24 14.64 -1.82
C VAL A 120 8.87 13.47 -2.55
N MET A 121 10.21 13.41 -2.49
CA MET A 121 10.99 12.30 -3.02
C MET A 121 11.93 11.74 -1.95
N GLU A 122 12.10 10.42 -1.91
CA GLU A 122 13.28 9.81 -1.30
C GLU A 122 14.49 9.99 -2.22
N SER A 123 15.69 10.11 -1.65
CA SER A 123 16.84 10.66 -2.36
C SER A 123 18.20 10.01 -2.06
N SER A 124 18.20 8.90 -1.33
CA SER A 124 19.39 8.29 -0.71
C SER A 124 19.77 6.91 -1.22
N SER A 125 18.81 6.06 -1.60
CA SER A 125 19.06 4.68 -2.05
C SER A 125 20.21 4.58 -3.09
N PRO A 126 21.40 4.06 -2.75
CA PRO A 126 22.57 4.13 -3.63
C PRO A 126 22.51 3.13 -4.78
N GLY A 127 21.82 3.51 -5.85
CA GLY A 127 21.66 2.69 -7.06
C GLY A 127 20.22 2.30 -7.38
N ALA A 128 19.25 2.65 -6.53
CA ALA A 128 17.83 2.58 -6.83
C ALA A 128 17.24 4.00 -6.92
N SER A 129 16.16 4.17 -7.69
CA SER A 129 15.43 5.43 -7.73
C SER A 129 13.95 5.16 -7.92
N PHE A 130 13.13 5.94 -7.22
CA PHE A 130 11.69 5.98 -7.42
C PHE A 130 11.34 6.16 -8.91
N CYS A 131 10.29 5.48 -9.36
CA CYS A 131 9.83 5.39 -10.75
C CYS A 131 10.83 4.78 -11.76
N SER A 132 12.03 4.33 -11.37
CA SER A 132 12.94 3.58 -12.26
C SER A 132 13.22 2.15 -11.81
N GLN A 133 13.07 1.87 -10.51
CA GLN A 133 13.23 0.53 -9.92
C GLN A 133 12.10 0.16 -8.95
N TYR A 134 11.58 1.13 -8.20
CA TYR A 134 10.50 0.91 -7.24
C TYR A 134 9.43 2.00 -7.30
N CYS A 135 8.24 1.65 -6.83
CA CYS A 135 7.06 2.52 -6.73
C CYS A 135 6.50 2.62 -5.31
N GLY A 136 6.94 1.69 -4.46
CA GLY A 136 6.90 1.71 -3.02
C GLY A 136 7.98 0.75 -2.51
N TYR A 137 8.05 0.58 -1.20
CA TYR A 137 8.72 -0.55 -0.56
C TYR A 137 8.06 -0.83 0.79
N HIS A 138 8.33 -2.01 1.35
CA HIS A 138 8.11 -2.28 2.75
C HIS A 138 9.38 -2.84 3.41
N THR A 139 9.52 -2.62 4.71
CA THR A 139 10.61 -3.14 5.54
C THR A 139 10.26 -2.91 7.02
N TYR A 140 11.24 -2.99 7.92
CA TYR A 140 11.02 -2.84 9.36
C TYR A 140 12.10 -1.96 10.01
N PHE A 141 11.79 -1.41 11.18
CA PHE A 141 12.77 -0.73 12.04
C PHE A 141 12.62 -1.14 13.51
N SER A 142 13.71 -1.03 14.27
CA SER A 142 13.76 -1.48 15.67
C SER A 142 14.01 -0.31 16.63
N VAL A 143 13.22 -0.23 17.70
CA VAL A 143 13.44 0.69 18.82
C VAL A 143 13.54 -0.10 20.12
N GLY A 144 14.75 -0.19 20.66
CA GLY A 144 15.06 -1.12 21.76
C GLY A 144 14.84 -2.56 21.31
N SER A 145 13.92 -3.27 21.98
CA SER A 145 13.51 -4.64 21.64
C SER A 145 12.19 -4.71 20.86
N THR A 146 11.63 -3.58 20.41
CA THR A 146 10.36 -3.54 19.67
C THR A 146 10.65 -3.32 18.18
N ILE A 147 10.15 -4.22 17.34
CA ILE A 147 10.21 -4.10 15.87
C ILE A 147 8.88 -3.49 15.39
N TYR A 148 8.95 -2.62 14.39
CA TYR A 148 7.79 -2.01 13.72
C TYR A 148 7.89 -2.26 12.22
N ILE A 149 6.83 -2.79 11.63
CA ILE A 149 6.71 -3.06 10.18
C ILE A 149 6.19 -1.80 9.51
N TYR A 150 6.80 -1.34 8.43
CA TYR A 150 6.36 -0.15 7.71
C TYR A 150 6.47 -0.31 6.20
N GLY A 151 5.78 0.57 5.49
CA GLY A 151 5.96 0.71 4.05
C GLY A 151 5.87 2.16 3.63
N PHE A 152 6.51 2.48 2.51
CA PHE A 152 6.53 3.81 1.93
C PHE A 152 6.08 3.73 0.48
N ILE A 153 5.07 4.52 0.11
CA ILE A 153 4.64 4.67 -1.29
C ILE A 153 4.82 6.13 -1.68
N GLU A 154 5.59 6.35 -2.74
CA GLU A 154 5.77 7.68 -3.30
C GLU A 154 4.72 7.98 -4.38
N ASN A 155 4.34 9.25 -4.52
CA ASN A 155 3.30 9.66 -5.46
C ASN A 155 3.91 9.92 -6.85
N PRO A 156 3.62 9.09 -7.87
CA PRO A 156 4.38 9.09 -9.13
C PRO A 156 3.93 10.17 -10.11
N LEU A 157 3.25 11.23 -9.67
CA LEU A 157 2.69 12.26 -10.55
C LEU A 157 3.74 12.94 -11.46
N ASN A 158 5.01 12.98 -11.03
CA ASN A 158 6.14 13.51 -11.81
C ASN A 158 6.81 12.48 -12.74
N CYS A 159 6.44 11.19 -12.65
CA CYS A 159 7.07 10.06 -13.32
C CYS A 159 6.07 8.90 -13.54
N MET A 160 4.86 9.25 -13.99
CA MET A 160 3.71 8.34 -14.14
C MET A 160 4.00 7.14 -15.06
N ASP A 161 4.97 7.28 -15.96
CA ASP A 161 5.45 6.23 -16.86
C ASP A 161 6.22 5.10 -16.16
N GLY A 162 6.81 5.36 -14.99
CA GLY A 162 7.47 4.33 -14.16
C GLY A 162 6.51 3.48 -13.32
N CYS A 163 5.41 4.06 -12.83
CA CYS A 163 4.55 3.44 -11.81
C CYS A 163 3.07 3.25 -12.20
N ALA A 164 2.68 3.61 -13.42
CA ALA A 164 1.40 3.21 -14.01
C ALA A 164 1.63 2.44 -15.33
N VAL A 165 0.67 1.57 -15.69
CA VAL A 165 0.76 0.71 -16.89
C VAL A 165 -0.35 0.99 -17.91
N TYR A 166 -1.49 1.52 -17.46
CA TYR A 166 -2.65 1.79 -18.32
C TYR A 166 -3.34 3.14 -18.07
N ASN A 167 -3.07 3.79 -16.94
CA ASN A 167 -3.81 4.95 -16.43
C ASN A 167 -2.89 6.20 -16.24
N TYR A 168 -1.89 6.36 -17.11
CA TYR A 168 -0.84 7.39 -17.05
C TYR A 168 -1.34 8.84 -16.93
N ASN A 169 -2.41 9.18 -17.65
CA ASN A 169 -3.00 10.52 -17.70
C ASN A 169 -4.55 10.48 -17.61
N VAL A 170 -5.09 9.28 -17.40
CA VAL A 170 -6.53 9.03 -17.32
C VAL A 170 -6.79 8.22 -16.06
N SER A 171 -7.62 8.79 -15.19
CA SER A 171 -7.88 8.24 -13.86
C SER A 171 -9.33 7.73 -13.80
N PRO A 172 -9.58 6.49 -13.34
CA PRO A 172 -10.95 6.11 -12.99
C PRO A 172 -11.51 7.02 -11.88
N ASN A 173 -10.64 7.52 -10.99
CA ASN A 173 -11.00 8.08 -9.70
C ASN A 173 -10.82 9.61 -9.54
N SER A 174 -10.63 10.30 -10.66
CA SER A 174 -10.44 11.76 -10.80
C SER A 174 -9.14 12.32 -10.19
N ASP A 175 -8.15 11.47 -9.91
CA ASP A 175 -6.81 11.80 -9.45
C ASP A 175 -5.83 10.73 -9.99
N VAL A 176 -4.91 11.10 -10.88
CA VAL A 176 -4.01 10.14 -11.56
C VAL A 176 -2.85 9.69 -10.66
N GLY A 177 -2.29 10.59 -9.85
CA GLY A 177 -1.17 10.27 -8.97
C GLY A 177 -1.63 9.30 -7.89
N ILE A 178 -2.76 9.60 -7.24
CA ILE A 178 -3.39 8.67 -6.30
C ILE A 178 -3.78 7.35 -6.98
N ASP A 179 -4.37 7.36 -8.18
CA ASP A 179 -4.73 6.11 -8.87
C ASP A 179 -3.54 5.22 -9.25
N ALA A 180 -2.35 5.80 -9.46
CA ALA A 180 -1.13 5.02 -9.68
C ALA A 180 -0.57 4.44 -8.38
N MET A 181 -0.63 5.17 -7.25
CA MET A 181 -0.21 4.66 -5.94
C MET A 181 -1.00 3.42 -5.49
N LEU A 182 -2.20 3.16 -6.03
CA LEU A 182 -3.07 2.09 -5.52
C LEU A 182 -2.53 0.67 -5.75
N SER A 183 -1.76 0.46 -6.82
CA SER A 183 -1.19 -0.86 -7.11
C SER A 183 0.02 -1.14 -6.20
N PRO A 184 0.97 -0.20 -5.99
CA PRO A 184 1.97 -0.28 -4.92
C PRO A 184 1.36 -0.40 -3.51
N ILE A 185 0.35 0.39 -3.14
CA ILE A 185 -0.35 0.24 -1.83
C ILE A 185 -0.92 -1.19 -1.66
N ALA A 186 -1.24 -1.89 -2.75
CA ALA A 186 -1.66 -3.28 -2.70
C ALA A 186 -0.46 -4.19 -2.47
N HIS A 187 0.59 -4.03 -3.28
CA HIS A 187 1.86 -4.76 -3.31
C HIS A 187 2.51 -4.83 -1.92
N GLU A 188 2.98 -3.70 -1.42
CA GLU A 188 3.66 -3.58 -0.12
C GLU A 188 2.82 -4.07 1.06
N LEU A 189 1.48 -4.07 0.95
CA LEU A 189 0.57 -4.43 2.04
C LEU A 189 0.25 -5.93 2.11
N VAL A 190 0.42 -6.67 1.01
CA VAL A 190 0.36 -8.15 1.05
C VAL A 190 1.74 -8.75 1.33
N GLU A 191 2.81 -8.08 0.90
CA GLU A 191 4.19 -8.51 1.15
C GLU A 191 4.56 -8.27 2.61
N ALA A 192 4.37 -7.06 3.16
CA ALA A 192 4.50 -6.81 4.61
C ALA A 192 3.54 -7.63 5.51
N LYS A 193 2.63 -8.42 4.93
CA LYS A 193 1.80 -9.40 5.63
C LYS A 193 2.34 -10.84 5.48
N SER A 194 2.86 -11.23 4.32
CA SER A 194 3.48 -12.55 4.11
C SER A 194 4.90 -12.64 4.65
N ASP A 195 5.65 -11.54 4.58
CA ASP A 195 7.02 -11.39 5.06
C ASP A 195 7.25 -10.07 5.83
N PRO A 196 6.73 -9.94 7.07
CA PRO A 196 6.85 -8.71 7.85
C PRO A 196 8.29 -8.31 8.22
N TYR A 197 9.27 -9.19 8.06
CA TYR A 197 10.66 -8.98 8.50
C TYR A 197 11.72 -9.33 7.44
N LEU A 198 11.31 -9.54 6.19
CA LEU A 198 12.18 -9.94 5.06
C LEU A 198 12.97 -11.24 5.35
N ASP A 199 12.34 -12.20 6.05
CA ASP A 199 12.90 -13.49 6.46
C ASP A 199 11.93 -14.70 6.39
N ALA A 200 10.75 -14.55 5.77
CA ALA A 200 9.64 -15.52 5.79
C ALA A 200 9.17 -16.05 4.40
N TRP A 201 8.45 -15.28 3.58
CA TRP A 201 7.87 -15.77 2.32
C TRP A 201 8.44 -15.08 1.09
N GLY A 202 9.40 -15.75 0.44
CA GLY A 202 9.82 -15.48 -0.92
C GLY A 202 10.02 -16.79 -1.70
N ASP A 203 10.13 -16.68 -3.02
CA ASP A 203 10.47 -17.83 -3.88
C ASP A 203 12.00 -18.05 -3.99
N SER A 204 12.42 -19.08 -4.75
CA SER A 204 13.84 -19.42 -4.92
C SER A 204 14.69 -18.36 -5.64
N ASN A 205 14.08 -17.34 -6.23
CA ASN A 205 14.74 -16.21 -6.89
C ASN A 205 14.74 -14.95 -6.00
N GLY A 206 13.99 -14.98 -4.88
CA GLY A 206 13.75 -13.82 -4.01
C GLY A 206 12.50 -13.01 -4.37
N GLU A 207 11.62 -13.51 -5.25
CA GLU A 207 10.35 -12.81 -5.57
C GLU A 207 9.30 -13.07 -4.47
N GLU A 208 8.76 -11.99 -3.90
CA GLU A 208 7.63 -11.99 -2.95
C GLU A 208 6.25 -12.12 -3.65
N ASN A 209 5.15 -12.07 -2.90
CA ASN A 209 3.85 -12.51 -3.40
C ASN A 209 3.20 -11.58 -4.45
N ALA A 210 3.43 -10.28 -4.35
CA ALA A 210 2.99 -9.30 -5.32
C ALA A 210 4.01 -9.15 -6.45
N ASP A 211 5.31 -9.26 -6.13
CA ASP A 211 6.46 -9.38 -7.03
C ASP A 211 6.19 -10.37 -8.18
N LYS A 212 5.81 -11.62 -7.87
CA LYS A 212 5.49 -12.69 -8.86
C LYS A 212 4.45 -12.28 -9.90
N CYS A 213 3.68 -11.24 -9.60
CA CYS A 213 2.51 -10.79 -10.35
C CYS A 213 2.57 -9.29 -10.71
N ALA A 214 3.70 -8.64 -10.42
CA ALA A 214 3.92 -7.20 -10.59
C ALA A 214 3.57 -6.73 -12.00
N TYR A 215 2.93 -5.57 -12.09
CA TYR A 215 2.49 -4.96 -13.35
C TYR A 215 1.53 -5.82 -14.22
N THR A 216 1.04 -6.97 -13.72
CA THR A 216 0.07 -7.82 -14.43
C THR A 216 -1.34 -7.66 -13.85
N TYR A 217 -2.32 -7.32 -14.69
CA TYR A 217 -3.66 -6.90 -14.22
C TYR A 217 -4.81 -7.85 -14.57
N GLY A 218 -4.56 -8.92 -15.33
CA GLY A 218 -5.60 -9.88 -15.74
C GLY A 218 -6.63 -9.26 -16.71
N THR A 219 -7.92 -9.57 -16.52
CA THR A 219 -9.00 -9.05 -17.36
C THR A 219 -9.23 -7.56 -17.10
N LEU A 220 -9.10 -6.75 -18.15
CA LEU A 220 -9.33 -5.30 -18.10
C LEU A 220 -10.70 -4.92 -18.67
N TYR A 221 -11.35 -4.01 -17.98
CA TYR A 221 -12.53 -3.27 -18.41
C TYR A 221 -12.18 -1.79 -18.58
N ARG A 222 -13.05 -1.01 -19.23
CA ARG A 222 -12.89 0.44 -19.36
C ARG A 222 -14.13 1.21 -18.90
N LEU A 223 -13.90 2.36 -18.27
CA LEU A 223 -14.93 3.35 -17.99
C LEU A 223 -15.18 4.25 -19.22
N SER A 224 -16.26 5.03 -19.18
CA SER A 224 -16.64 5.96 -20.26
C SER A 224 -15.63 7.10 -20.50
N ASN A 225 -14.74 7.40 -19.54
CA ASN A 225 -13.62 8.32 -19.72
C ASN A 225 -12.34 7.65 -20.27
N GLY A 226 -12.40 6.36 -20.62
CA GLY A 226 -11.27 5.59 -21.16
C GLY A 226 -10.38 4.90 -20.11
N ALA A 227 -10.53 5.24 -18.81
CA ALA A 227 -9.76 4.65 -17.73
C ALA A 227 -9.95 3.13 -17.64
N HIS A 228 -8.85 2.39 -17.45
CA HIS A 228 -8.87 0.95 -17.24
C HIS A 228 -9.16 0.60 -15.78
N TYR A 229 -9.84 -0.52 -15.57
CA TYR A 229 -10.05 -1.13 -14.26
C TYR A 229 -10.19 -2.66 -14.40
N ASN A 230 -9.85 -3.42 -13.36
CA ASN A 230 -10.02 -4.87 -13.29
C ASN A 230 -10.90 -5.33 -12.10
N MET A 231 -11.13 -4.48 -11.10
CA MET A 231 -12.03 -4.79 -9.99
C MET A 231 -12.91 -3.59 -9.60
N VAL A 232 -14.07 -3.89 -8.99
CA VAL A 232 -15.02 -2.90 -8.46
C VAL A 232 -15.34 -3.22 -7.01
N VAL A 233 -15.21 -2.24 -6.12
CA VAL A 233 -15.45 -2.40 -4.67
C VAL A 233 -16.07 -1.12 -4.12
N GLY A 234 -17.08 -1.22 -3.25
CA GLY A 234 -17.75 -0.04 -2.69
C GLY A 234 -18.43 0.87 -3.76
N GLY A 235 -18.87 0.29 -4.88
CA GLY A 235 -19.47 1.04 -6.01
C GLY A 235 -18.47 1.82 -6.85
N SER A 236 -17.19 1.45 -6.78
CA SER A 236 -16.04 2.25 -7.25
C SER A 236 -15.03 1.38 -7.99
N ALA A 237 -14.26 1.92 -8.95
CA ALA A 237 -13.49 1.13 -9.92
C ALA A 237 -11.96 1.26 -9.77
N TYR A 238 -11.23 0.17 -9.99
CA TYR A 238 -9.81 0.04 -9.64
C TYR A 238 -8.99 -0.72 -10.65
N LEU A 239 -7.74 -0.30 -10.82
CA LEU A 239 -6.70 -1.02 -11.54
C LEU A 239 -5.61 -1.44 -10.55
N ILE A 240 -5.77 -2.63 -9.95
CA ILE A 240 -4.81 -3.19 -8.99
C ILE A 240 -4.11 -4.37 -9.67
N GLN A 241 -2.80 -4.54 -9.51
CA GLN A 241 -2.13 -5.74 -10.01
C GLN A 241 -2.73 -7.02 -9.43
N ARG A 242 -2.41 -8.16 -10.02
CA ARG A 242 -2.71 -9.47 -9.44
C ARG A 242 -1.80 -9.73 -8.23
N ASN A 243 -2.24 -10.60 -7.34
CA ASN A 243 -1.41 -11.22 -6.31
C ASN A 243 -1.22 -12.70 -6.64
N TRP A 244 -0.14 -13.31 -6.17
CA TRP A 244 0.06 -14.76 -6.26
C TRP A 244 -0.95 -15.49 -5.37
N ASP A 245 -1.45 -16.64 -5.81
CA ASP A 245 -2.18 -17.57 -4.94
C ASP A 245 -1.33 -18.83 -4.76
N ALA A 246 -0.89 -19.09 -3.53
CA ALA A 246 0.03 -20.19 -3.24
C ALA A 246 -0.62 -21.59 -3.36
N ASN A 247 -1.95 -21.69 -3.35
CA ASN A 247 -2.66 -22.96 -3.59
C ASN A 247 -2.92 -23.21 -5.07
N LEU A 248 -3.27 -22.17 -5.84
CA LEU A 248 -3.56 -22.25 -7.27
C LEU A 248 -2.29 -22.13 -8.14
N GLN A 249 -1.17 -21.68 -7.58
CA GLN A 249 0.13 -21.48 -8.25
C GLN A 249 0.01 -20.57 -9.49
N GLN A 250 -0.73 -19.48 -9.34
CA GLN A 250 -0.96 -18.49 -10.41
C GLN A 250 -1.30 -17.10 -9.86
N CYS A 251 -1.09 -16.08 -10.69
CA CYS A 251 -1.51 -14.71 -10.41
C CYS A 251 -3.02 -14.50 -10.62
N ALA A 252 -3.73 -14.04 -9.58
CA ALA A 252 -5.18 -13.84 -9.57
C ALA A 252 -5.60 -12.38 -9.27
N VAL A 253 -6.73 -11.95 -9.84
CA VAL A 253 -7.48 -10.76 -9.37
C VAL A 253 -8.50 -11.17 -8.29
N SER A 254 -8.80 -12.47 -8.19
CA SER A 254 -9.82 -13.04 -7.32
C SER A 254 -9.51 -14.51 -6.98
N ALA A 255 -9.42 -14.82 -5.69
CA ALA A 255 -9.51 -16.16 -5.11
C ALA A 255 -10.81 -16.31 -4.30
#